data_AF-A0A0M4F2K8-F1
#
_entry.id   AF-A0A0M4F2K8-F1
#
_cell.length_a   1.000
_cell.length_b   1.000
_cell.length_c   1.000
_cell.angle_alpha   90.00
_cell.angle_beta   90.00
_cell.angle_gamma   90.00
#
_symmetry.space_group_name_H-M   'P 1'
#
loop_
_entity.id
_entity.type
_entity.pdbx_description
1 polymer ?
#
loop_
_entity_poly.entity_id
_entity_poly.type
_entity_poly.pdbx_seq_one_letter_code
_entity_poly.pdbx_strand_id
1 'polypeptide(L)'
;MLKSLCLIVAIQLIYVTQAETPAYIKPCSRNDPKLVECFIGAMEHLRPYLSAGIPEIELPAVEPFKMDSLSLQLTDGPQGYKITLKNMDVFGVSNYHIKSMKLGVNGGEPFKAQIEMPKLKIEAKYTSSGVLLIIPASGGGDFHAIFEGVTADLTGKTSARGEYLHVDSLSVVLSVKKANMSISRAFNNNRVLLEATNLFLRDNSAIVLEAMQSQLQKKLAAQFGKLANQLLKNVPVSQFYTD
;
A
#
# COMPACT_ATOMS: atom_id res chain seq x y z
N MET A 1 71.20 -10.38 15.21
CA MET A 1 71.29 -10.42 13.74
C MET A 1 70.41 -11.59 13.28
N LEU A 2 69.14 -11.42 12.89
CA LEU A 2 68.59 -10.78 11.68
C LEU A 2 68.52 -11.76 10.48
N LYS A 3 67.28 -12.04 10.00
CA LYS A 3 66.86 -12.63 8.68
C LYS A 3 67.10 -14.14 8.52
N SER A 4 66.16 -15.01 8.13
CA SER A 4 64.97 -14.92 7.27
C SER A 4 63.89 -15.89 7.78
N LEU A 5 62.64 -15.54 8.09
CA LEU A 5 61.59 -14.84 7.34
C LEU A 5 60.87 -15.72 6.29
N CYS A 6 59.65 -16.10 6.67
CA CYS A 6 58.45 -16.29 5.85
C CYS A 6 58.43 -17.37 4.76
N LEU A 7 57.80 -18.51 5.08
CA LEU A 7 56.70 -19.02 4.24
C LEU A 7 55.78 -19.99 5.01
N ILE A 8 55.22 -19.55 6.15
CA ILE A 8 54.01 -20.21 6.65
C ILE A 8 52.86 -19.60 5.84
N VAL A 9 52.38 -20.39 4.89
CA VAL A 9 51.22 -20.13 4.06
C VAL A 9 50.00 -20.01 4.98
N ALA A 10 49.73 -18.79 5.44
CA ALA A 10 48.46 -18.43 6.04
C ALA A 10 47.47 -18.20 4.89
N ILE A 11 46.91 -19.29 4.36
CA ILE A 11 45.66 -19.21 3.59
C ILE A 11 44.60 -18.78 4.61
N GLN A 12 44.41 -17.47 4.74
CA GLN A 12 43.20 -16.93 5.34
C GLN A 12 42.08 -17.26 4.38
N LEU A 13 41.35 -18.34 4.67
CA LEU A 13 40.02 -18.57 4.12
C LEU A 13 39.17 -17.36 4.52
N ILE A 14 39.09 -16.40 3.60
CA ILE A 14 38.04 -15.39 3.61
C ILE A 14 36.76 -16.18 3.37
N TYR A 15 36.12 -16.62 4.45
CA TYR A 15 34.74 -17.05 4.38
C TYR A 15 33.95 -15.80 3.99
N VAL A 16 33.66 -15.68 2.69
CA VAL A 16 32.63 -14.77 2.21
C VAL A 16 31.35 -15.29 2.83
N THR A 17 30.94 -14.72 3.96
CA THR A 17 29.63 -14.96 4.54
C THR A 17 28.62 -14.36 3.56
N GLN A 18 28.12 -15.19 2.65
CA GLN A 18 27.01 -14.81 1.80
C GLN A 18 25.85 -14.49 2.75
N ALA A 19 25.42 -13.22 2.78
CA ALA A 19 24.35 -12.79 3.67
C ALA A 19 23.12 -13.66 3.42
N GLU A 20 22.69 -14.38 4.45
CA GLU A 20 21.56 -15.30 4.38
C GLU A 20 20.31 -14.52 3.95
N THR A 21 19.59 -15.05 2.95
CA THR A 21 18.37 -14.41 2.44
C THR A 21 17.33 -14.38 3.57
N PRO A 22 16.75 -13.21 3.90
CA PRO A 22 15.75 -13.14 4.97
C PRO A 22 14.57 -14.05 4.69
N ALA A 23 14.00 -14.66 5.72
CA ALA A 23 12.93 -15.66 5.58
C ALA A 23 11.68 -15.14 4.84
N TYR A 24 11.44 -13.82 4.89
CA TYR A 24 10.33 -13.16 4.18
C TYR A 24 10.59 -12.93 2.68
N ILE A 25 11.81 -13.18 2.20
CA ILE A 25 12.19 -13.06 0.79
C ILE A 25 12.28 -14.44 0.16
N LYS A 26 11.56 -14.60 -0.96
CA LYS A 26 11.68 -15.76 -1.84
C LYS A 26 12.34 -15.32 -3.15
N PRO A 27 13.59 -15.72 -3.42
CA PRO A 27 14.30 -15.30 -4.62
C PRO A 27 13.73 -15.96 -5.88
N CYS A 28 13.91 -15.30 -7.03
CA CYS A 28 13.54 -15.79 -8.35
C CYS A 28 14.75 -15.90 -9.27
N SER A 29 14.85 -16.95 -10.09
CA SER A 29 15.96 -17.06 -11.05
C SER A 29 15.78 -16.05 -12.17
N ARG A 30 16.82 -15.27 -12.50
CA ARG A 30 16.77 -14.27 -13.58
C ARG A 30 16.47 -14.89 -14.94
N ASN A 31 16.90 -16.13 -15.12
CA ASN A 31 16.79 -16.87 -16.37
C ASN A 31 15.51 -17.72 -16.45
N ASP A 32 14.64 -17.65 -15.44
CA ASP A 32 13.38 -18.38 -15.44
C ASP A 32 12.46 -17.85 -16.56
N PRO A 33 12.07 -18.67 -17.54
CA PRO A 33 11.08 -18.27 -18.56
C PRO A 33 9.73 -17.88 -17.94
N LYS A 34 9.47 -18.27 -16.69
CA LYS A 34 8.28 -17.95 -15.89
C LYS A 34 8.58 -16.98 -14.75
N LEU A 35 9.55 -16.09 -14.93
CA LEU A 35 9.96 -15.08 -13.94
C LEU A 35 8.77 -14.33 -13.30
N VAL A 36 7.77 -13.96 -14.09
CA VAL A 36 6.56 -13.27 -13.58
C VAL A 36 5.76 -14.16 -12.62
N GLU A 37 5.58 -15.44 -12.93
CA GLU A 37 4.91 -16.41 -12.04
C GLU A 37 5.69 -16.57 -10.73
N CYS A 38 7.03 -16.60 -10.80
CA CYS A 38 7.88 -16.64 -9.63
C CYS A 38 7.68 -15.39 -8.74
N PHE A 39 7.70 -14.18 -9.31
CA PHE A 39 7.48 -12.95 -8.55
C PHE A 39 6.10 -12.89 -7.90
N ILE A 40 5.06 -13.35 -8.59
CA ILE A 40 3.73 -13.50 -7.99
C ILE A 40 3.82 -14.45 -6.80
N GLY A 41 4.45 -15.61 -6.95
CA GLY A 41 4.67 -16.55 -5.84
C GLY A 41 5.50 -15.99 -4.69
N ALA A 42 6.47 -15.11 -4.98
CA ALA A 42 7.28 -14.42 -3.97
C ALA A 42 6.44 -13.39 -3.18
N MET A 43 5.55 -12.66 -3.85
CA MET A 43 4.61 -11.76 -3.17
C MET A 43 3.62 -12.52 -2.28
N GLU A 44 3.12 -13.67 -2.77
CA GLU A 44 2.22 -14.54 -1.99
C GLU A 44 2.92 -15.12 -0.75
N HIS A 45 4.23 -15.41 -0.85
CA HIS A 45 5.10 -15.81 0.27
C HIS A 45 5.34 -14.67 1.27
N LEU A 46 5.50 -13.44 0.77
CA LEU A 46 5.73 -12.24 1.57
C LEU A 46 4.47 -11.81 2.34
N ARG A 47 3.27 -12.13 1.86
CA ARG A 47 1.98 -11.72 2.44
C ARG A 47 1.82 -11.96 3.96
N PRO A 48 2.08 -13.15 4.55
CA PRO A 48 1.97 -13.34 6.00
C PRO A 48 2.89 -12.40 6.79
N TYR A 49 4.09 -12.13 6.28
CA TYR A 49 5.04 -11.20 6.90
C TYR A 49 4.56 -9.75 6.80
N LEU A 50 3.98 -9.33 5.67
CA LEU A 50 3.36 -8.01 5.57
C LEU A 50 2.18 -7.87 6.53
N SER A 51 1.35 -8.91 6.62
CA SER A 51 0.18 -8.93 7.51
C SER A 51 0.58 -8.70 8.97
N ALA A 52 1.64 -9.35 9.44
CA ALA A 52 2.14 -9.21 10.80
C ALA A 52 3.05 -7.98 11.01
N GLY A 53 3.65 -7.46 9.94
CA GLY A 53 4.75 -6.51 9.98
C GLY A 53 6.10 -7.23 10.12
N ILE A 54 7.18 -6.49 9.84
CA ILE A 54 8.56 -7.00 9.89
C ILE A 54 9.36 -6.06 10.80
N PRO A 55 9.43 -6.33 12.12
CA PRO A 55 10.02 -5.42 13.10
C PRO A 55 11.51 -5.10 12.84
N GLU A 56 12.26 -6.08 12.36
CA GLU A 56 13.70 -5.97 12.03
C GLU A 56 14.01 -4.91 10.97
N ILE A 57 13.05 -4.57 10.12
CA ILE A 57 13.16 -3.49 9.13
C ILE A 57 12.17 -2.36 9.41
N GLU A 58 11.61 -2.28 10.61
CA GLU A 58 10.60 -1.29 11.03
C GLU A 58 9.40 -1.20 10.08
N LEU A 59 9.03 -2.32 9.44
CA LEU A 59 7.86 -2.37 8.58
C LEU A 59 6.62 -2.65 9.45
N PRO A 60 5.65 -1.72 9.53
CA PRO A 60 4.45 -1.93 10.33
C PRO A 60 3.57 -3.03 9.72
N ALA A 61 2.73 -3.62 10.55
CA ALA A 61 1.68 -4.53 10.10
C ALA A 61 0.75 -3.83 9.09
N VAL A 62 0.39 -4.54 8.01
CA VAL A 62 -0.59 -4.06 7.02
C VAL A 62 -2.00 -4.60 7.29
N GLU A 63 -2.21 -5.36 8.37
CA GLU A 63 -3.50 -5.89 8.77
C GLU A 63 -3.75 -5.73 10.30
N PRO A 64 -4.65 -4.83 10.74
CA PRO A 64 -5.26 -3.79 9.92
C PRO A 64 -4.20 -2.80 9.42
N PHE A 65 -4.40 -2.27 8.22
CA PHE A 65 -3.62 -1.16 7.72
C PHE A 65 -4.03 0.12 8.43
N LYS A 66 -3.11 0.69 9.21
CA LYS A 66 -3.35 1.88 10.03
C LYS A 66 -2.89 3.15 9.35
N MET A 67 -3.71 4.19 9.41
CA MET A 67 -3.33 5.54 8.97
C MET A 67 -3.85 6.59 9.95
N ASP A 68 -2.94 7.43 10.44
CA ASP A 68 -3.25 8.43 11.47
C ASP A 68 -4.24 9.48 10.99
N SER A 69 -4.08 9.94 9.74
CA SER A 69 -4.93 10.96 9.17
C SER A 69 -4.97 10.91 7.64
N LEU A 70 -6.17 11.04 7.07
CA LEU A 70 -6.42 11.24 5.65
C LEU A 70 -7.38 12.41 5.47
N SER A 71 -6.86 13.52 4.95
CA SER A 71 -7.66 14.68 4.58
C SER A 71 -7.91 14.71 3.07
N LEU A 72 -9.17 14.87 2.70
CA LEU A 72 -9.65 14.94 1.32
C LEU A 72 -10.55 16.16 1.13
N GLN A 73 -10.47 16.76 -0.05
CA GLN A 73 -11.38 17.80 -0.51
C GLN A 73 -12.14 17.29 -1.73
N LEU A 74 -13.44 17.03 -1.60
CA LEU A 74 -14.22 16.40 -2.67
C LEU A 74 -14.79 17.42 -3.65
N THR A 75 -15.07 18.64 -3.18
CA THR A 75 -15.57 19.73 -4.03
C THR A 75 -14.81 21.02 -3.79
N ASP A 76 -14.79 21.87 -4.82
CA ASP A 76 -14.12 23.17 -4.80
C ASP A 76 -15.01 24.29 -4.28
N GLY A 77 -14.42 25.49 -4.13
CA GLY A 77 -15.12 26.72 -3.75
C GLY A 77 -15.22 26.97 -2.24
N PRO A 78 -15.84 28.09 -1.83
CA PRO A 78 -15.89 28.53 -0.43
C PRO A 78 -16.61 27.56 0.50
N GLN A 79 -17.57 26.80 -0.03
CA GLN A 79 -18.34 25.77 0.68
C GLN A 79 -17.97 24.34 0.25
N GLY A 80 -16.83 24.19 -0.43
CA GLY A 80 -16.32 22.91 -0.88
C GLY A 80 -16.22 21.90 0.28
N TYR A 81 -16.66 20.67 0.03
CA TYR A 81 -16.70 19.62 1.02
C TYR A 81 -15.28 19.14 1.33
N LYS A 82 -14.93 19.21 2.61
CA LYS A 82 -13.67 18.69 3.13
C LYS A 82 -13.99 17.65 4.19
N ILE A 83 -13.28 16.54 4.15
CA ILE A 83 -13.35 15.49 5.15
C ILE A 83 -11.94 15.15 5.62
N THR A 84 -11.80 14.91 6.91
CA THR A 84 -10.60 14.33 7.51
C THR A 84 -11.00 13.10 8.27
N LEU A 85 -10.44 11.96 7.87
CA LEU A 85 -10.51 10.69 8.57
C LEU A 85 -9.29 10.58 9.48
N LYS A 86 -9.48 10.23 10.75
CA LYS A 86 -8.42 10.04 11.74
C LYS A 86 -8.50 8.66 12.36
N ASN A 87 -7.35 8.15 12.80
CA ASN A 87 -7.21 6.83 13.42
C ASN A 87 -7.91 5.76 12.56
N MET A 88 -7.54 5.72 11.29
CA MET A 88 -8.20 4.85 10.33
C MET A 88 -7.59 3.45 10.42
N ASP A 89 -8.45 2.46 10.64
CA ASP A 89 -8.13 1.05 10.53
C ASP A 89 -8.80 0.50 9.25
N VAL A 90 -7.98 -0.06 8.35
CA VAL A 90 -8.46 -0.73 7.13
C VAL A 90 -8.17 -2.22 7.23
N PHE A 91 -9.22 -3.01 7.25
CA PHE A 91 -9.14 -4.46 7.35
C PHE A 91 -9.33 -5.12 5.98
N GLY A 92 -8.69 -6.27 5.79
CA GLY A 92 -8.79 -7.09 4.58
C GLY A 92 -7.80 -6.73 3.47
N VAL A 93 -6.86 -5.80 3.72
CA VAL A 93 -5.82 -5.40 2.75
C VAL A 93 -4.87 -6.57 2.48
N SER A 94 -4.58 -7.38 3.50
CA SER A 94 -3.71 -8.55 3.37
C SER A 94 -4.33 -9.68 2.54
N ASN A 95 -5.65 -9.73 2.40
CA ASN A 95 -6.38 -10.76 1.64
C ASN A 95 -6.41 -10.48 0.14
N TYR A 96 -5.29 -9.99 -0.40
CA TYR A 96 -5.20 -9.63 -1.80
C TYR A 96 -4.85 -10.83 -2.69
N HIS A 97 -5.19 -10.71 -3.96
CA HIS A 97 -4.80 -11.61 -5.04
C HIS A 97 -4.20 -10.82 -6.20
N ILE A 98 -3.02 -11.22 -6.67
CA ILE A 98 -2.41 -10.60 -7.85
C ILE A 98 -3.07 -11.19 -9.10
N LYS A 99 -3.75 -10.35 -9.88
CA LYS A 99 -4.43 -10.75 -11.13
C LYS A 99 -3.51 -10.73 -12.33
N SER A 100 -2.64 -9.74 -12.39
CA SER A 100 -1.64 -9.65 -13.43
C SER A 100 -0.44 -8.85 -12.94
N MET A 101 0.72 -9.14 -13.51
CA MET A 101 1.95 -8.41 -13.26
C MET A 101 2.74 -8.33 -14.56
N LYS A 102 3.35 -7.17 -14.80
CA LYS A 102 4.32 -6.93 -15.85
C LYS A 102 5.51 -6.25 -15.21
N LEU A 103 6.66 -6.89 -15.28
CA LEU A 103 7.91 -6.32 -14.80
C LEU A 103 8.36 -5.24 -15.81
N GLY A 104 8.93 -4.15 -15.31
CA GLY A 104 9.58 -3.18 -16.18
C GLY A 104 10.83 -3.79 -16.80
N VAL A 105 10.94 -3.76 -18.13
CA VAL A 105 12.10 -4.29 -18.85
C VAL A 105 13.03 -3.14 -19.22
N ASN A 106 14.35 -3.37 -19.16
CA ASN A 106 15.39 -2.48 -19.69
C ASN A 106 15.32 -1.01 -19.21
N GLY A 107 15.27 -0.79 -17.90
CA GLY A 107 15.60 0.50 -17.26
C GLY A 107 14.69 1.69 -17.56
N GLY A 108 13.65 1.53 -18.39
CA GLY A 108 12.77 2.62 -18.82
C GLY A 108 11.28 2.35 -18.67
N GLU A 109 10.85 1.09 -18.85
CA GLU A 109 9.42 0.75 -18.79
C GLU A 109 8.92 0.61 -17.36
N PRO A 110 7.76 1.20 -17.02
CA PRO A 110 7.19 1.05 -15.69
C PRO A 110 6.69 -0.38 -15.47
N PHE A 111 6.88 -0.90 -14.27
CA PHE A 111 6.18 -2.10 -13.85
C PHE A 111 4.67 -1.81 -13.76
N LYS A 112 3.86 -2.82 -14.02
CA LYS A 112 2.41 -2.77 -13.85
C LYS A 112 1.93 -3.98 -13.07
N ALA A 113 0.99 -3.78 -12.17
CA ALA A 113 0.33 -4.89 -11.49
C ALA A 113 -1.13 -4.57 -11.28
N GLN A 114 -1.98 -5.59 -11.33
CA GLN A 114 -3.36 -5.49 -10.91
C GLN A 114 -3.58 -6.41 -9.72
N ILE A 115 -4.10 -5.85 -8.64
CA ILE A 115 -4.35 -6.54 -7.39
C ILE A 115 -5.86 -6.48 -7.10
N GLU A 116 -6.48 -7.59 -6.74
CA GLU A 116 -7.85 -7.64 -6.25
C GLU A 116 -7.86 -7.86 -4.74
N MET A 117 -8.64 -7.06 -4.02
CA MET A 117 -9.00 -7.24 -2.61
C MET A 117 -10.50 -7.55 -2.56
N PRO A 118 -10.92 -8.76 -2.18
CA PRO A 118 -12.33 -9.16 -2.23
C PRO A 118 -13.23 -8.29 -1.36
N LYS A 119 -12.74 -7.88 -0.19
CA LYS A 119 -13.49 -7.07 0.77
C LYS A 119 -12.54 -6.23 1.62
N LEU A 120 -12.80 -4.94 1.66
CA LEU A 120 -12.17 -4.01 2.61
C LEU A 120 -13.22 -3.50 3.59
N LYS A 121 -12.83 -3.40 4.85
CA LYS A 121 -13.62 -2.76 5.90
C LYS A 121 -12.82 -1.59 6.47
N ILE A 122 -13.42 -0.41 6.53
CA ILE A 122 -12.78 0.81 7.02
C ILE A 122 -13.53 1.28 8.25
N GLU A 123 -12.76 1.58 9.29
CA GLU A 123 -13.22 2.15 10.56
C GLU A 123 -12.40 3.42 10.81
N ALA A 124 -13.05 4.57 11.00
CA ALA A 124 -12.34 5.82 11.28
C ALA A 124 -13.18 6.80 12.09
N LYS A 125 -12.51 7.74 12.76
CA LYS A 125 -13.15 8.99 13.19
C LYS A 125 -13.17 9.96 12.03
N TYR A 126 -14.27 10.66 11.81
CA TYR A 126 -14.32 11.68 10.78
C TYR A 126 -14.68 13.05 11.33
N THR A 127 -14.16 14.07 10.66
CA THR A 127 -14.61 15.45 10.77
C THR A 127 -14.76 16.01 9.37
N SER A 128 -15.87 16.68 9.09
CA SER A 128 -16.16 17.27 7.79
C SER A 128 -16.71 18.69 7.90
N SER A 129 -16.53 19.44 6.83
CA SER A 129 -17.09 20.78 6.66
C SER A 129 -17.54 21.00 5.21
N GLY A 130 -18.45 21.96 5.02
CA GLY A 130 -19.00 22.31 3.72
C GLY A 130 -20.23 21.48 3.34
N VAL A 131 -20.48 21.40 2.03
CA VAL A 131 -21.67 20.76 1.44
C VAL A 131 -21.24 19.59 0.58
N LEU A 132 -21.59 18.36 0.99
CA LEU A 132 -21.35 17.15 0.22
C LEU A 132 -22.37 17.08 -0.92
N LEU A 133 -21.94 17.53 -2.11
CA LEU A 133 -22.78 17.72 -3.29
C LEU A 133 -23.97 18.65 -3.01
N ILE A 134 -25.05 18.13 -2.41
CA ILE A 134 -26.27 18.87 -2.06
C ILE A 134 -26.59 18.86 -0.56
N ILE A 135 -25.87 18.07 0.25
CA ILE A 135 -26.18 17.89 1.67
C ILE A 135 -25.22 18.73 2.53
N PRO A 136 -25.73 19.64 3.38
CA PRO A 136 -24.92 20.29 4.41
C PRO A 136 -24.42 19.23 5.41
N ALA A 137 -23.18 18.79 5.21
CA ALA A 137 -22.62 17.62 5.90
C ALA A 137 -21.44 18.03 6.79
N SER A 138 -21.56 19.18 7.45
CA SER A 138 -20.57 19.63 8.43
C SER A 138 -20.80 18.96 9.77
N GLY A 139 -19.76 18.38 10.36
CA GLY A 139 -19.88 17.68 11.64
C GLY A 139 -18.71 16.73 11.89
N GLY A 140 -18.87 15.85 12.88
CA GLY A 140 -17.90 14.80 13.15
C GLY A 140 -18.55 13.66 13.92
N GLY A 141 -17.94 12.48 13.80
CA GLY A 141 -18.47 11.23 14.34
C GLY A 141 -17.61 10.06 13.92
N ASP A 142 -18.23 8.91 13.69
CA ASP A 142 -17.56 7.75 13.10
C ASP A 142 -17.93 7.58 11.65
N PHE A 143 -16.97 7.08 10.89
CA PHE A 143 -17.13 6.67 9.52
C PHE A 143 -16.87 5.18 9.41
N HIS A 144 -17.79 4.49 8.76
CA HIS A 144 -17.73 3.07 8.47
C HIS A 144 -17.88 2.87 6.98
N ALA A 145 -17.00 2.08 6.37
CA ALA A 145 -17.16 1.66 5.00
C ALA A 145 -16.90 0.18 4.80
N ILE A 146 -17.67 -0.43 3.91
CA ILE A 146 -17.42 -1.77 3.37
C ILE A 146 -17.33 -1.63 1.86
N PHE A 147 -16.19 -2.01 1.30
CA PHE A 147 -15.96 -2.06 -0.14
C PHE A 147 -15.79 -3.52 -0.55
N GLU A 148 -16.54 -3.96 -1.55
CA GLU A 148 -16.50 -5.33 -2.07
C GLU A 148 -16.01 -5.32 -3.52
N GLY A 149 -15.17 -6.29 -3.87
CA GLY A 149 -14.56 -6.41 -5.20
C GLY A 149 -13.71 -5.21 -5.56
N VAL A 150 -12.76 -4.85 -4.69
CA VAL A 150 -11.84 -3.73 -4.93
C VAL A 150 -10.70 -4.20 -5.82
N THR A 151 -10.39 -3.45 -6.87
CA THR A 151 -9.18 -3.66 -7.67
C THR A 151 -8.28 -2.45 -7.61
N ALA A 152 -6.97 -2.68 -7.55
CA ALA A 152 -5.94 -1.66 -7.60
C ALA A 152 -5.04 -1.91 -8.80
N ASP A 153 -5.07 -1.00 -9.77
CA ASP A 153 -4.11 -0.96 -10.86
C ASP A 153 -2.91 -0.11 -10.44
N LEU A 154 -1.76 -0.75 -10.36
CA LEU A 154 -0.48 -0.16 -9.99
C LEU A 154 0.35 0.06 -11.24
N THR A 155 0.98 1.23 -11.34
CA THR A 155 2.01 1.51 -12.35
C THR A 155 3.12 2.27 -11.67
N GLY A 156 4.36 1.80 -11.77
CA GLY A 156 5.48 2.46 -11.11
C GLY A 156 6.80 2.28 -11.81
N LYS A 157 7.79 3.10 -11.44
CA LYS A 157 9.16 3.00 -11.92
C LYS A 157 10.10 2.68 -10.76
N THR A 158 11.09 1.87 -11.03
CA THR A 158 12.11 1.48 -10.06
C THR A 158 13.50 1.75 -10.61
N SER A 159 14.42 2.17 -9.74
CA SER A 159 15.84 2.29 -10.02
C SER A 159 16.67 1.55 -8.97
N ALA A 160 17.91 1.24 -9.33
CA ALA A 160 18.90 0.77 -8.37
C ALA A 160 19.55 1.99 -7.68
N ARG A 161 19.67 1.95 -6.36
CA ARG A 161 20.42 2.90 -5.53
C ARG A 161 21.50 2.13 -4.77
N GLY A 162 22.67 2.02 -5.39
CA GLY A 162 23.69 1.08 -4.94
C GLY A 162 23.21 -0.36 -5.15
N GLU A 163 23.26 -1.17 -4.08
CA GLU A 163 22.83 -2.56 -4.12
C GLU A 163 21.32 -2.75 -3.87
N TYR A 164 20.57 -1.67 -3.62
CA TYR A 164 19.15 -1.73 -3.25
C TYR A 164 18.25 -1.24 -4.39
N LEU A 165 17.03 -1.76 -4.44
CA LEU A 165 15.99 -1.19 -5.31
C LEU A 165 15.29 -0.01 -4.63
N HIS A 166 14.77 0.90 -5.45
CA HIS A 166 13.96 2.00 -5.00
C HIS A 166 12.79 2.23 -5.96
N VAL A 167 11.58 2.41 -5.43
CA VAL A 167 10.41 2.87 -6.18
C VAL A 167 10.50 4.40 -6.30
N ASP A 168 10.83 4.90 -7.49
CA ASP A 168 10.95 6.33 -7.77
C ASP A 168 9.59 6.99 -7.97
N SER A 169 8.64 6.25 -8.54
CA SER A 169 7.27 6.70 -8.71
C SER A 169 6.29 5.54 -8.65
N LEU A 170 5.11 5.81 -8.10
CA LEU A 170 4.01 4.89 -8.03
C LEU A 170 2.72 5.65 -8.35
N SER A 171 1.89 5.05 -9.19
CA SER A 171 0.50 5.42 -9.42
C SER A 171 -0.38 4.26 -8.98
N VAL A 172 -1.49 4.60 -8.34
CA VAL A 172 -2.48 3.66 -7.85
C VAL A 172 -3.82 4.12 -8.38
N VAL A 173 -4.54 3.27 -9.11
CA VAL A 173 -5.91 3.54 -9.54
C VAL A 173 -6.81 2.49 -8.91
N LEU A 174 -7.75 2.93 -8.08
CA LEU A 174 -8.70 2.05 -7.43
C LEU A 174 -10.01 1.98 -8.21
N SER A 175 -10.59 0.79 -8.29
CA SER A 175 -11.97 0.56 -8.70
C SER A 175 -12.67 -0.28 -7.64
N VAL A 176 -13.94 0.01 -7.39
CA VAL A 176 -14.75 -0.65 -6.36
C VAL A 176 -16.06 -1.09 -6.99
N LYS A 177 -16.36 -2.40 -6.97
CA LYS A 177 -17.61 -2.92 -7.53
C LYS A 177 -18.82 -2.52 -6.70
N LYS A 178 -18.71 -2.59 -5.38
CA LYS A 178 -19.80 -2.23 -4.46
C LYS A 178 -19.26 -1.53 -3.24
N ALA A 179 -19.88 -0.41 -2.90
CA ALA A 179 -19.50 0.40 -1.76
C ALA A 179 -20.70 0.69 -0.87
N ASN A 180 -20.54 0.45 0.42
CA ASN A 180 -21.47 0.84 1.46
C ASN A 180 -20.72 1.73 2.44
N MET A 181 -21.16 2.98 2.57
CA MET A 181 -20.57 3.98 3.45
C MET A 181 -21.65 4.48 4.40
N SER A 182 -21.28 4.67 5.66
CA SER A 182 -22.18 5.19 6.66
C SER A 182 -21.42 5.96 7.73
N ILE A 183 -22.16 6.81 8.43
CA ILE A 183 -21.69 7.57 9.57
C ILE A 183 -22.57 7.31 10.78
N SER A 184 -21.98 7.45 11.97
CA SER A 184 -22.69 7.38 13.25
C SER A 184 -22.16 8.42 14.23
N ARG A 185 -22.92 8.64 15.33
CA ARG A 185 -22.59 9.63 16.38
C ARG A 185 -22.27 11.02 15.81
N ALA A 186 -23.02 11.44 14.79
CA ALA A 186 -22.84 12.69 14.07
C ALA A 186 -23.99 13.68 14.33
N PHE A 187 -23.79 14.93 13.90
CA PHE A 187 -24.81 15.99 13.90
C PHE A 187 -25.51 16.22 15.24
N ASN A 188 -24.78 16.10 16.35
CA ASN A 188 -25.35 16.21 17.71
C ASN A 188 -26.58 15.30 17.91
N ASN A 189 -26.57 14.11 17.31
CA ASN A 189 -27.66 13.12 17.33
C ASN A 189 -28.97 13.57 16.66
N ASN A 190 -28.92 14.54 15.73
CA ASN A 190 -30.06 14.83 14.86
C ASN A 190 -30.33 13.64 13.91
N ARG A 191 -31.37 12.86 14.24
CA ARG A 191 -31.73 11.65 13.50
C ARG A 191 -32.09 11.90 12.05
N VAL A 192 -32.80 12.99 11.75
CA VAL A 192 -33.25 13.32 10.39
C VAL A 192 -32.04 13.57 9.50
N LEU A 193 -31.10 14.40 9.94
CA LEU A 193 -29.90 14.70 9.17
C LEU A 193 -28.98 13.48 9.04
N LEU A 194 -28.86 12.67 10.11
CA LEU A 194 -28.09 11.43 10.10
C LEU A 194 -28.66 10.41 9.09
N GLU A 195 -29.97 10.17 9.12
CA GLU A 195 -30.66 9.25 8.22
C GLU A 195 -30.60 9.74 6.77
N ALA A 196 -30.83 11.03 6.53
CA ALA A 196 -30.70 11.63 5.20
C ALA A 196 -29.27 11.50 4.64
N THR A 197 -28.24 11.76 5.46
CA THR A 197 -26.84 11.62 5.04
C THR A 197 -26.48 10.16 4.75
N ASN A 198 -26.91 9.22 5.60
CA ASN A 198 -26.65 7.79 5.39
C ASN A 198 -27.40 7.22 4.18
N LEU A 199 -28.63 7.67 3.93
CA LEU A 199 -29.37 7.35 2.71
C LEU A 199 -28.59 7.82 1.48
N PHE A 200 -28.12 9.07 1.50
CA PHE A 200 -27.34 9.62 0.40
C PHE A 200 -26.02 8.87 0.16
N LEU A 201 -25.24 8.59 1.22
CA LEU A 201 -23.97 7.86 1.11
C LEU A 201 -24.16 6.45 0.54
N ARG A 202 -25.26 5.78 0.90
CA ARG A 202 -25.60 4.45 0.39
C ARG A 202 -26.02 4.50 -1.08
N ASP A 203 -26.91 5.41 -1.43
CA ASP A 203 -27.51 5.46 -2.77
C ASP A 203 -26.59 6.11 -3.81
N ASN A 204 -25.63 6.93 -3.37
CA ASN A 204 -24.72 7.69 -4.22
C ASN A 204 -23.24 7.33 -3.98
N SER A 205 -22.96 6.13 -3.47
CA SER A 205 -21.61 5.70 -3.09
C SER A 205 -20.60 5.79 -4.24
N ALA A 206 -21.02 5.48 -5.48
CA ALA A 206 -20.17 5.59 -6.67
C ALA A 206 -19.73 7.04 -6.95
N ILE A 207 -20.67 8.00 -6.87
CA ILE A 207 -20.38 9.43 -7.10
C ILE A 207 -19.44 9.97 -6.01
N VAL A 208 -19.66 9.56 -4.76
CA VAL A 208 -18.79 9.94 -3.64
C VAL A 208 -17.37 9.40 -3.85
N LEU A 209 -17.22 8.14 -4.27
CA LEU A 209 -15.92 7.54 -4.55
C LEU A 209 -15.20 8.24 -5.72
N GLU A 210 -15.93 8.55 -6.80
CA GLU A 210 -15.39 9.27 -7.96
C GLU A 210 -14.85 10.65 -7.55
N ALA A 211 -15.61 11.39 -6.74
CA ALA A 211 -15.18 12.70 -6.22
C ALA A 211 -13.92 12.61 -5.33
N MET A 212 -13.70 11.48 -4.66
CA MET A 212 -12.52 11.24 -3.82
C MET A 212 -11.32 10.71 -4.61
N GLN A 213 -11.54 10.17 -5.81
CA GLN A 213 -10.60 9.30 -6.51
C GLN A 213 -9.22 9.97 -6.69
N SER A 214 -9.14 11.14 -7.31
CA SER A 214 -7.85 11.80 -7.59
C SER A 214 -6.98 12.01 -6.33
N GLN A 215 -7.59 12.45 -5.22
CA GLN A 215 -6.84 12.68 -3.98
C GLN A 215 -6.47 11.37 -3.27
N LEU A 216 -7.38 10.38 -3.27
CA LEU A 216 -7.09 9.04 -2.76
C LEU A 216 -5.90 8.42 -3.49
N GLN A 217 -5.91 8.45 -4.83
CA GLN A 217 -4.83 7.90 -5.65
C GLN A 217 -3.47 8.50 -5.25
N LYS A 218 -3.39 9.83 -5.13
CA LYS A 218 -2.15 10.52 -4.75
C LYS A 218 -1.69 10.15 -3.33
N LYS A 219 -2.60 10.12 -2.36
CA LYS A 219 -2.28 9.81 -0.95
C LYS A 219 -1.86 8.36 -0.77
N LEU A 220 -2.57 7.44 -1.40
CA LEU A 220 -2.26 6.00 -1.34
C LEU A 220 -0.97 5.67 -2.07
N ALA A 221 -0.71 6.28 -3.23
CA ALA A 221 0.55 6.12 -3.95
C ALA A 221 1.75 6.51 -3.09
N ALA A 222 1.69 7.65 -2.39
CA ALA A 222 2.74 8.08 -1.48
C ALA A 222 2.94 7.09 -0.32
N GLN A 223 1.85 6.62 0.28
CA GLN A 223 1.90 5.73 1.43
C GLN A 223 2.39 4.33 1.07
N PHE A 224 1.89 3.75 -0.02
CA PHE A 224 2.35 2.45 -0.52
C PHE A 224 3.79 2.51 -1.03
N GLY A 225 4.18 3.61 -1.69
CA GLY A 225 5.57 3.84 -2.08
C GLY A 225 6.51 3.87 -0.87
N LYS A 226 6.10 4.51 0.24
CA LYS A 226 6.86 4.53 1.49
C LYS A 226 7.05 3.13 2.06
N LEU A 227 6.00 2.31 2.12
CA LEU A 227 6.06 0.93 2.62
C LEU A 227 6.93 0.05 1.72
N ALA A 228 6.76 0.13 0.40
CA ALA A 228 7.58 -0.61 -0.55
C ALA A 228 9.06 -0.24 -0.38
N ASN A 229 9.39 1.05 -0.30
CA ASN A 229 10.76 1.50 -0.09
C ASN A 229 11.32 1.13 1.28
N GLN A 230 10.49 0.97 2.32
CA GLN A 230 10.96 0.46 3.61
C GLN A 230 11.46 -0.98 3.50
N LEU A 231 10.81 -1.83 2.69
CA LEU A 231 11.29 -3.18 2.39
C LEU A 231 12.54 -3.15 1.50
N LEU A 232 12.46 -2.45 0.36
CA LEU A 232 13.50 -2.50 -0.68
C LEU A 232 14.83 -1.89 -0.26
N LYS A 233 14.84 -0.92 0.68
CA LYS A 233 16.09 -0.33 1.20
C LYS A 233 16.84 -1.26 2.17
N ASN A 234 16.21 -2.33 2.63
CA ASN A 234 16.77 -3.28 3.60
C ASN A 234 17.09 -4.66 2.98
N VAL A 235 16.79 -4.85 1.70
CA VAL A 235 17.02 -6.11 0.99
C VAL A 235 17.79 -5.81 -0.30
N PRO A 236 19.05 -6.28 -0.44
CA PRO A 236 19.81 -6.10 -1.66
C PRO A 236 19.15 -6.77 -2.87
N VAL A 237 19.36 -6.21 -4.06
CA VAL A 237 18.86 -6.74 -5.34
C VAL A 237 19.27 -8.21 -5.51
N SER A 238 20.49 -8.56 -5.11
CA SER A 238 21.03 -9.93 -5.18
C SER A 238 20.26 -10.94 -4.33
N GLN A 239 19.48 -10.53 -3.33
CA GLN A 239 18.65 -11.43 -2.54
C GLN A 239 17.27 -11.68 -3.15
N PHE A 240 16.83 -10.84 -4.08
CA PHE A 240 15.59 -11.07 -4.85
C PHE A 240 15.81 -12.00 -6.04
N TYR A 241 17.06 -12.17 -6.46
CA TYR A 241 17.40 -12.94 -7.65
C TYR A 241 18.38 -14.07 -7.33
N THR A 242 18.18 -15.21 -7.97
CA THR A 242 19.20 -16.27 -8.07
C THR A 242 19.73 -16.31 -9.50
N ASP A 243 20.95 -16.80 -9.66
CA ASP A 243 21.57 -16.99 -10.98
C ASP A 243 20.93 -18.15 -11.76
#